data_AF-A0A4Q6A923-F1
#
_entry.id   AF-A0A4Q6A923-F1
#
_cell.length_a   1.000
_cell.length_b   1.000
_cell.length_c   1.000
_cell.angle_alpha   90.00
_cell.angle_beta   90.00
_cell.angle_gamma   90.00
#
_symmetry.space_group_name_H-M   'P 1'
#
loop_
_entity.id
_entity.type
_entity.pdbx_description
1 polymer ?
#
loop_
_entity_poly.entity_id
_entity_poly.type
_entity_poly.pdbx_seq_one_letter_code
_entity_poly.pdbx_strand_id
1 'polypeptide(L)'
;IGANLRSEVRPVMEQALKEYNLVEQWNNIIKPARALVGDRLNLDLPTLMAGLVTEKMFQKLAEKEQEIRTSATARTTPLLQKVFSQNWQ
;
A
#
# COMPACT_ATOMS: atom_id res chain seq x y z
N ILE A 1 -10.49 -5.33 -7.01
CA ILE A 1 -10.11 -5.03 -5.61
C ILE A 1 -8.97 -4.01 -5.53
N GLY A 2 -7.80 -4.26 -6.16
CA GLY A 2 -6.65 -3.34 -6.06
C GLY A 2 -6.88 -1.91 -6.58
N ALA A 3 -7.64 -1.73 -7.67
CA ALA A 3 -7.94 -0.39 -8.20
C ALA A 3 -8.83 0.44 -7.26
N ASN A 4 -9.89 -0.16 -6.70
CA ASN A 4 -10.79 0.51 -5.76
C ASN A 4 -10.07 0.82 -4.44
N LEU A 5 -9.21 -0.07 -3.93
CA LEU A 5 -8.46 0.24 -2.72
C LEU A 5 -7.50 1.42 -2.92
N ARG A 6 -6.82 1.50 -4.07
CA ARG A 6 -5.94 2.64 -4.39
C ARG A 6 -6.70 3.97 -4.42
N SER A 7 -7.92 4.01 -4.96
CA SER A 7 -8.72 5.25 -4.96
C SER A 7 -9.12 5.68 -3.56
N GLU A 8 -9.40 4.74 -2.66
CA GLU A 8 -9.69 5.03 -1.24
C GLU A 8 -8.44 5.44 -0.45
N VAL A 9 -7.28 4.87 -0.75
CA VAL A 9 -6.01 5.20 -0.07
C VAL A 9 -5.48 6.57 -0.51
N ARG A 10 -5.73 7.00 -1.74
CA ARG A 10 -5.24 8.28 -2.28
C ARG A 10 -5.57 9.49 -1.39
N PRO A 11 -6.83 9.75 -0.96
CA PRO A 11 -7.12 10.90 -0.11
C PRO A 11 -6.40 10.86 1.24
N VAL A 12 -6.18 9.66 1.80
CA VAL A 12 -5.38 9.49 3.03
C VAL A 12 -3.92 9.88 2.79
N MET A 13 -3.35 9.41 1.67
CA MET A 13 -1.99 9.80 1.29
C MET A 13 -1.87 11.29 1.02
N GLU A 14 -2.86 11.88 0.35
CA GLU A 14 -2.88 13.31 0.07
C GLU A 14 -2.87 14.14 1.36
N GLN A 15 -3.67 13.76 2.35
CA GLN A 15 -3.69 14.43 3.66
C GLN A 15 -2.35 14.28 4.39
N ALA A 16 -1.81 13.07 4.46
CA ALA A 16 -0.53 12.80 5.13
C ALA A 16 0.64 13.53 4.46
N LEU A 17 0.67 13.60 3.12
CA LEU A 17 1.73 14.30 2.38
C LEU A 17 1.59 15.82 2.48
N LYS A 18 0.36 16.35 2.58
CA LYS A 18 0.08 17.78 2.78
C LYS A 18 0.57 18.28 4.13
N GLU A 19 0.44 17.47 5.19
CA GLU A 19 0.91 17.81 6.54
C GLU A 19 2.39 18.23 6.56
N TYR A 20 3.22 17.58 5.74
CA TYR A 20 4.66 17.82 5.66
C TYR A 20 5.09 18.61 4.40
N ASN A 21 4.14 19.19 3.69
CA ASN A 21 4.36 19.91 2.43
C ASN A 21 5.17 19.11 1.37
N LEU A 22 5.02 17.78 1.37
CA LEU A 22 5.83 16.90 0.52
C LEU A 22 5.40 16.95 -0.95
N VAL A 23 4.14 17.30 -1.22
CA VAL A 23 3.62 17.44 -2.59
C VAL A 23 4.33 18.59 -3.31
N GLU A 24 4.52 19.74 -2.65
CA GLU A 24 5.20 20.89 -3.23
C GLU A 24 6.69 20.58 -3.47
N GLN A 25 7.36 20.03 -2.47
CA GLN A 25 8.78 19.66 -2.57
C GLN A 25 9.03 18.67 -3.71
N TRP A 26 8.18 17.65 -3.82
CA TRP A 26 8.25 16.69 -4.92
C TRP A 26 8.06 17.37 -6.28
N ASN A 27 7.05 18.23 -6.43
CA ASN A 27 6.79 18.95 -7.68
C ASN A 27 7.98 19.81 -8.13
N ASN A 28 8.71 20.41 -7.19
CA ASN A 28 9.95 21.14 -7.50
C ASN A 28 11.05 20.22 -8.02
N ILE A 29 11.22 19.04 -7.42
CA ILE A 29 12.23 18.05 -7.82
C ILE A 29 11.93 17.48 -9.21
N ILE A 30 10.67 17.13 -9.50
CA ILE A 30 10.31 16.46 -10.76
C ILE A 30 10.06 17.43 -11.92
N LYS A 31 10.14 18.75 -11.70
CA LYS A 31 9.87 19.77 -12.71
C LYS A 31 10.67 19.56 -14.02
N PRO A 32 11.98 19.25 -13.99
CA PRO A 32 12.73 18.97 -15.21
C PRO A 32 12.25 17.70 -15.93
N ALA A 33 11.96 16.64 -15.18
CA ALA A 33 11.47 15.39 -15.74
C ALA A 33 10.11 15.58 -16.42
N ARG A 34 9.18 16.28 -15.75
CA ARG A 34 7.84 16.61 -16.28
C ARG A 34 7.92 17.41 -17.59
N ALA A 35 8.90 18.31 -17.71
CA ALA A 35 9.11 19.06 -18.95
C ALA A 35 9.54 18.17 -20.14
N LEU A 36 10.24 17.06 -19.87
CA LEU A 36 10.68 16.10 -20.90
C LEU A 36 9.60 15.08 -21.27
N VAL A 37 8.89 14.55 -20.26
CA VAL A 37 7.94 13.44 -20.46
C VAL A 37 6.50 13.90 -20.64
N GLY A 38 6.18 15.15 -20.29
CA GLY A 38 4.81 15.67 -20.28
C GLY A 38 3.89 14.79 -19.42
N ASP A 39 2.67 14.58 -19.91
CA ASP A 39 1.65 13.76 -19.23
C ASP A 39 1.74 12.27 -19.57
N ARG A 40 2.81 11.83 -20.26
CA ARG A 40 2.99 10.41 -20.61
C ARG A 40 3.20 9.52 -19.38
N LEU A 41 3.65 10.09 -18.27
CA LEU A 41 3.85 9.40 -17.00
C LEU A 41 3.06 10.13 -15.90
N ASN A 42 2.37 9.36 -15.07
CA ASN A 42 1.74 9.92 -13.88
C ASN A 42 2.77 10.12 -12.78
N LEU A 43 3.18 11.37 -12.57
CA LEU A 43 4.14 11.77 -11.54
C LEU A 43 3.47 12.42 -10.31
N ASP A 44 2.16 12.26 -10.16
CA ASP A 44 1.41 12.73 -8.99
C ASP A 44 1.80 11.93 -7.74
N LEU A 45 2.43 12.60 -6.76
CA LEU A 45 2.95 11.95 -5.56
C LEU A 45 1.87 11.21 -4.75
N PRO A 46 0.69 11.81 -4.44
CA PRO A 46 -0.39 11.09 -3.78
C PRO A 46 -0.79 9.79 -4.51
N THR A 47 -0.89 9.83 -5.84
CA THR A 47 -1.23 8.64 -6.63
C THR A 47 -0.14 7.57 -6.59
N LEU A 48 1.13 7.97 -6.74
CA LEU A 48 2.28 7.06 -6.66
C LEU A 48 2.35 6.38 -5.29
N MET A 49 2.23 7.18 -4.22
CA MET A 49 2.29 6.68 -2.86
C MET A 49 1.09 5.79 -2.52
N ALA A 50 -0.11 6.12 -2.99
CA ALA A 50 -1.28 5.26 -2.81
C ALA A 50 -1.09 3.89 -3.48
N GLY A 51 -0.49 3.87 -4.67
CA GLY A 51 -0.09 2.64 -5.35
C GLY A 51 0.87 1.79 -4.52
N LEU A 52 1.97 2.40 -4.07
CA LEU A 52 3.02 1.75 -3.27
C LEU A 52 2.49 1.23 -1.94
N VAL A 53 1.74 2.06 -1.20
CA VAL A 53 1.17 1.66 0.10
C VAL A 53 0.20 0.51 -0.08
N THR A 54 -0.67 0.57 -1.08
CA THR A 54 -1.61 -0.52 -1.37
C THR A 54 -0.86 -1.83 -1.64
N GLU A 55 0.21 -1.80 -2.44
CA GLU A 55 1.05 -2.96 -2.70
C GLU A 55 1.69 -3.49 -1.41
N LYS A 56 2.23 -2.60 -0.56
CA LYS A 56 2.82 -2.99 0.73
C LYS A 56 1.79 -3.57 1.70
N MET A 57 0.55 -3.10 1.68
CA MET A 57 -0.54 -3.71 2.48
C MET A 57 -0.80 -5.15 2.04
N PHE A 58 -0.88 -5.41 0.73
CA PHE A 58 -1.06 -6.78 0.22
C PHE A 58 0.15 -7.66 0.54
N GLN A 59 1.36 -7.13 0.42
CA GLN A 59 2.58 -7.85 0.83
C GLN A 59 2.53 -8.24 2.31
N LYS A 60 2.17 -7.31 3.19
CA LYS A 60 2.05 -7.57 4.63
C LYS A 60 0.93 -8.56 4.96
N LEU A 61 -0.17 -8.52 4.22
CA LEU A 61 -1.24 -9.49 4.36
C LEU A 61 -0.76 -10.90 4.01
N ALA A 62 -0.03 -11.06 2.90
CA ALA A 62 0.54 -12.34 2.49
C ALA A 62 1.56 -12.87 3.51
N GLU A 63 2.45 -12.00 4.02
CA GLU A 63 3.39 -12.34 5.10
C GLU A 63 2.66 -12.85 6.34
N LYS A 64 1.57 -12.17 6.76
CA LYS A 64 0.77 -12.56 7.92
C LYS A 64 -0.01 -13.85 7.69
N GLU A 65 -0.55 -14.05 6.50
CA GLU A 65 -1.20 -15.31 6.15
C GLU A 65 -0.21 -16.48 6.24
N GLN A 66 1.00 -16.33 5.68
CA GLN A 66 2.03 -17.36 5.75
C GLN A 66 2.43 -17.67 7.20
N GLU A 67 2.56 -16.65 8.04
CA GLU A 67 2.83 -16.81 9.48
C GLU A 67 1.73 -17.62 10.18
N ILE A 68 0.45 -17.28 9.93
CA ILE A 68 -0.71 -17.97 10.51
C ILE A 68 -0.80 -19.44 10.04
N ARG A 69 -0.44 -19.71 8.77
CA ARG A 69 -0.45 -21.07 8.20
C ARG A 69 0.67 -21.93 8.79
N THR A 70 1.88 -21.39 8.93
CA THR A 70 3.06 -22.15 9.34
C THR A 70 3.26 -22.22 10.86
N SER A 71 2.75 -21.25 11.62
CA SER A 71 2.92 -21.20 13.07
C SER A 71 1.59 -21.23 13.82
N ALA A 72 1.41 -22.24 14.68
CA ALA A 72 0.25 -22.32 15.55
C ALA A 72 0.17 -21.16 16.56
N THR A 73 1.32 -20.61 16.99
CA THR A 73 1.36 -19.49 17.95
C THR A 73 0.86 -18.17 17.36
N ALA A 74 0.90 -18.03 16.03
CA ALA A 74 0.36 -16.85 15.33
C ALA A 74 -1.18 -16.87 15.23
N ARG A 75 -1.83 -17.99 15.59
CA ARG A 75 -3.30 -18.13 15.61
C ARG A 75 -3.85 -17.61 16.95
N THR A 76 -3.69 -16.30 17.17
CA THR A 76 -3.95 -15.67 18.48
C THR A 76 -5.43 -15.53 18.83
N THR A 77 -6.32 -15.69 17.85
CA THR A 77 -7.78 -15.59 18.07
C THR A 77 -8.46 -16.94 17.87
N PRO A 78 -9.61 -17.19 18.53
CA PRO A 78 -10.39 -18.41 18.33
C PRO A 78 -10.80 -18.65 16.87
N LEU A 79 -11.07 -17.57 16.14
CA LEU A 79 -11.40 -17.64 14.72
C LEU A 79 -10.22 -18.15 13.89
N LEU A 80 -9.02 -17.60 14.11
CA LEU A 80 -7.81 -18.03 13.41
C LEU A 80 -7.46 -19.48 13.76
N GLN A 81 -7.60 -19.88 15.01
CA GLN A 81 -7.40 -21.27 15.42
C GLN A 81 -8.38 -22.20 14.70
N LYS A 82 -9.67 -21.85 14.67
CA LYS A 82 -10.68 -22.66 13.98
C LYS A 82 -10.39 -22.79 12.48
N VAL A 83 -10.17 -21.69 11.78
CA VAL A 83 -9.97 -21.66 10.31
C VAL A 83 -8.67 -22.35 9.89
N PHE A 84 -7.61 -22.21 10.68
CA PHE A 84 -6.28 -22.74 10.35
C PHE A 84 -5.87 -23.96 11.20
N SER A 85 -6.81 -24.60 11.91
CA SER A 85 -6.55 -25.79 12.74
C SER A 85 -6.20 -27.03 11.94
N GLN A 86 -6.73 -27.15 10.72
CA GLN A 86 -6.45 -28.25 9.82
C GLN A 86 -5.14 -27.94 9.08
N ASN A 87 -4.17 -28.85 9.16
CA ASN A 87 -2.99 -28.79 8.32
C ASN A 87 -3.46 -28.96 6.87
N TRP A 88 -3.46 -27.86 6.12
CA TRP A 88 -3.63 -27.86 4.67
C TRP A 88 -2.33 -28.43 4.08
N GLN A 89 -2.16 -29.75 4.12
CA GLN A 89 -1.15 -30.50 3.37
C GLN A 89 -1.75 -31.09 2.11
#